data_AF-A0A7X8A8R5-F1
#
_entry.id   AF-A0A7X8A8R5-F1
#
_cell.length_a   1.000
_cell.length_b   1.000
_cell.length_c   1.000
_cell.angle_alpha   90.00
_cell.angle_beta   90.00
_cell.angle_gamma   90.00
#
_symmetry.space_group_name_H-M   'P 1'
#
loop_
_entity.id
_entity.type
_entity.pdbx_description
1 polymer ?
#
loop_
_entity_poly.entity_id
_entity_poly.type
_entity_poly.pdbx_seq_one_letter_code
_entity_poly.pdbx_strand_id
1 'polypeptide(L)'
;MPIRQLVDIIQTHREIVVCDTAASMNAHQSLYHLTDDAYITLPEELDRFTSLSGLICECSDNSLCVEFHMHVVLQWGSLLKVAAWKETLTWSDVFFLLKDAGVSSSEMQPFRDSNPEDLFPWLYYGKKMDVLRRLCLRAKRKFDEILSLHDIRVLCHLVGDDPQRIVASSL
;
A
#
# COMPACT_ATOMS: atom_id res chain seq x y z
N MET A 1 -16.66 1.21 -5.83
CA MET A 1 -17.62 1.05 -4.71
C MET A 1 -18.47 2.31 -4.64
N PRO A 2 -19.78 2.26 -4.34
CA PRO A 2 -20.58 3.47 -4.19
C PRO A 2 -20.10 4.28 -2.96
N ILE A 3 -19.94 5.60 -3.10
CA ILE A 3 -19.48 6.52 -2.03
C ILE A 3 -20.24 6.33 -0.72
N ARG A 4 -21.55 6.07 -0.77
CA ARG A 4 -22.38 5.85 0.43
C ARG A 4 -21.90 4.69 1.28
N GLN A 5 -21.47 3.60 0.65
CA GLN A 5 -20.98 2.42 1.36
C GLN A 5 -19.66 2.70 2.09
N LEU A 6 -18.79 3.56 1.53
CA LEU A 6 -17.53 3.97 2.18
C LEU A 6 -17.80 4.78 3.44
N VAL A 7 -18.73 5.75 3.34
CA VAL A 7 -19.13 6.60 4.46
C VAL A 7 -19.72 5.76 5.59
N ASP A 8 -20.60 4.81 5.27
CA ASP A 8 -21.23 3.94 6.27
C ASP A 8 -20.17 3.09 7.00
N ILE A 9 -19.19 2.54 6.28
CA ILE A 9 -18.08 1.77 6.88
C ILE A 9 -17.26 2.67 7.82
N ILE A 10 -16.85 3.87 7.38
CA ILE A 10 -16.04 4.79 8.20
C ILE A 10 -16.79 5.28 9.43
N GLN A 11 -18.11 5.49 9.33
CA GLN A 11 -18.93 5.88 10.49
C GLN A 11 -19.11 4.73 11.50
N THR A 12 -19.06 3.49 11.02
CA THR A 12 -19.24 2.28 11.84
C THR A 12 -17.92 1.83 12.48
N HIS A 13 -16.81 1.96 11.76
CA HIS A 13 -15.49 1.45 12.16
C HIS A 13 -14.48 2.57 12.34
N ARG A 14 -13.81 2.57 13.50
CA ARG A 14 -12.66 3.46 13.77
C ARG A 14 -11.38 3.01 13.08
N GLU A 15 -11.32 1.76 12.65
CA GLU A 15 -10.21 1.20 11.89
C GLU A 15 -10.77 0.51 10.65
N ILE A 16 -10.31 0.94 9.47
CA ILE A 16 -10.67 0.35 8.19
C ILE A 16 -9.43 -0.20 7.49
N VAL A 17 -9.61 -1.19 6.64
CA VAL A 17 -8.53 -1.82 5.89
C VAL A 17 -8.83 -1.79 4.41
N VAL A 18 -7.96 -1.19 3.61
CA VAL A 18 -8.02 -1.20 2.15
C VAL A 18 -6.97 -2.18 1.63
N CYS A 19 -7.41 -3.21 0.92
CA CYS A 19 -6.58 -4.29 0.42
C CYS A 19 -6.58 -4.28 -1.11
N ASP A 20 -5.40 -4.37 -1.73
CA ASP A 20 -5.32 -4.48 -3.19
C ASP A 20 -5.79 -5.82 -3.74
N THR A 21 -5.74 -6.89 -2.93
CA THR A 21 -6.18 -8.23 -3.29
C THR A 21 -6.83 -8.96 -2.10
N ALA A 22 -7.57 -10.05 -2.39
CA ALA A 22 -8.08 -10.94 -1.36
C ALA A 22 -6.95 -11.61 -0.54
N ALA A 23 -5.78 -11.84 -1.15
CA ALA A 23 -4.61 -12.36 -0.43
C ALA A 23 -4.11 -11.37 0.62
N SER A 24 -4.03 -10.08 0.28
CA SER A 24 -3.70 -8.99 1.20
C SER A 24 -4.70 -8.89 2.36
N MET A 25 -6.00 -9.01 2.06
CA MET A 25 -7.06 -9.06 3.08
C MET A 25 -6.85 -10.22 4.05
N ASN A 26 -6.71 -11.44 3.53
CA ASN A 26 -6.53 -12.64 4.34
C ASN A 26 -5.28 -12.54 5.23
N ALA A 27 -4.17 -12.01 4.69
CA ALA A 27 -2.93 -11.86 5.45
C ALA A 27 -3.02 -10.82 6.58
N HIS A 28 -3.73 -9.72 6.35
CA HIS A 28 -3.99 -8.76 7.41
C HIS A 28 -4.97 -9.31 8.45
N GLN A 29 -6.05 -9.95 8.01
CA GLN A 29 -7.09 -10.48 8.88
C GLN A 29 -6.59 -11.62 9.78
N SER A 30 -5.68 -12.47 9.30
CA SER A 30 -5.07 -13.52 10.13
C SER A 30 -4.24 -12.97 11.30
N LEU A 31 -3.83 -11.69 11.25
CA LEU A 31 -2.99 -11.07 12.27
C LEU A 31 -3.75 -10.08 13.16
N TYR A 32 -4.66 -9.30 12.58
CA TYR A 32 -5.36 -8.21 13.28
C TYR A 32 -6.78 -8.58 13.72
N HIS A 33 -7.37 -9.64 13.16
CA HIS A 33 -8.68 -10.17 13.55
C HIS A 33 -9.81 -9.12 13.58
N LEU A 34 -9.76 -8.12 12.67
CA LEU A 34 -10.86 -7.17 12.49
C LEU A 34 -12.06 -7.87 11.83
N THR A 35 -13.24 -7.29 12.01
CA THR A 35 -14.50 -7.79 11.43
C THR A 35 -14.51 -7.60 9.91
N ASP A 36 -15.18 -8.50 9.18
CA ASP A 36 -15.18 -8.52 7.70
C ASP A 36 -15.67 -7.19 7.08
N ASP A 37 -16.60 -6.51 7.75
CA ASP A 37 -17.17 -5.22 7.33
C ASP A 37 -16.18 -4.04 7.42
N ALA A 38 -15.07 -4.19 8.15
CA ALA A 38 -13.99 -3.22 8.17
C ALA A 38 -13.04 -3.33 6.95
N TYR A 39 -13.17 -4.38 6.12
CA TYR A 39 -12.30 -4.63 4.98
C TYR A 39 -12.91 -4.21 3.65
N ILE A 40 -12.13 -3.47 2.88
CA ILE A 40 -12.44 -3.03 1.52
C ILE A 40 -11.38 -3.65 0.61
N THR A 41 -11.76 -4.68 -0.15
CA THR A 41 -10.91 -5.24 -1.20
C THR A 41 -11.18 -4.53 -2.52
N LEU A 42 -10.12 -4.05 -3.17
CA LEU A 42 -10.24 -3.37 -4.46
C LEU A 42 -10.79 -4.34 -5.53
N PRO A 43 -11.57 -3.85 -6.51
CA PRO A 43 -12.11 -4.67 -7.60
C PRO A 43 -11.00 -5.15 -8.54
N GLU A 44 -11.08 -6.41 -8.99
CA GLU A 44 -10.04 -7.03 -9.82
C GLU A 44 -10.04 -6.55 -11.27
N GLU A 45 -11.18 -6.02 -11.73
CA GLU A 45 -11.36 -5.59 -13.12
C GLU A 45 -10.73 -4.22 -13.41
N LEU A 46 -10.33 -3.48 -12.37
CA LEU A 46 -9.73 -2.16 -12.47
C LEU A 46 -8.25 -2.19 -12.05
N ASP A 47 -7.47 -1.26 -12.60
CA ASP A 47 -6.11 -1.04 -12.08
C ASP A 47 -6.18 -0.66 -10.59
N ARG A 48 -5.32 -1.33 -9.79
CA ARG A 48 -5.32 -1.22 -8.33
C ARG A 48 -4.91 0.18 -7.87
N PHE A 49 -3.97 0.81 -8.56
CA PHE A 49 -3.54 2.17 -8.23
C PHE A 49 -4.66 3.17 -8.54
N THR A 50 -5.33 3.03 -9.69
CA THR A 50 -6.46 3.88 -10.06
C THR A 50 -7.63 3.73 -9.08
N SER A 51 -7.95 2.50 -8.67
CA SER A 51 -9.00 2.24 -7.68
C SER A 51 -8.66 2.81 -6.30
N LEU A 52 -7.41 2.63 -5.86
CA LEU A 52 -6.93 3.12 -4.57
C LEU A 52 -6.86 4.65 -4.53
N SER A 53 -6.29 5.27 -5.55
CA SER A 53 -6.20 6.73 -5.64
C SER A 53 -7.58 7.36 -5.70
N GLY A 54 -8.54 6.79 -6.44
CA GLY A 54 -9.94 7.21 -6.43
C GLY A 54 -10.55 7.17 -5.02
N LEU A 55 -10.41 6.05 -4.31
CA LEU A 55 -10.92 5.90 -2.94
C LEU A 55 -10.30 6.92 -1.98
N ILE A 56 -9.00 7.15 -2.05
CA ILE A 56 -8.30 8.11 -1.18
C ILE A 56 -8.72 9.55 -1.48
N CYS A 57 -8.88 9.91 -2.76
CA CYS A 57 -9.41 11.21 -3.15
C CYS A 57 -10.86 11.38 -2.65
N GLU A 58 -11.69 10.34 -2.74
CA GLU A 58 -13.05 10.35 -2.18
C GLU A 58 -13.03 10.56 -0.65
N CYS A 59 -12.13 9.91 0.08
CA CYS A 59 -11.93 10.16 1.51
C CYS A 59 -11.48 11.59 1.80
N SER A 60 -10.68 12.19 0.92
CA SER A 60 -10.22 13.57 1.05
C SER A 60 -11.31 14.60 0.73
N ASP A 61 -12.15 14.33 -0.25
CA ASP A 61 -13.18 15.28 -0.72
C ASP A 61 -14.41 15.26 0.20
N ASN A 62 -14.71 14.12 0.80
CA ASN A 62 -15.79 14.00 1.77
C ASN A 62 -15.25 14.37 3.16
N SER A 63 -15.67 15.52 3.69
CA SER A 63 -15.38 15.96 5.06
C SER A 63 -16.04 15.03 6.08
N LEU A 64 -15.46 13.85 6.24
CA LEU A 64 -15.80 12.91 7.30
C LEU A 64 -15.22 13.49 8.59
N CYS A 65 -16.06 14.16 9.38
CA CYS A 65 -15.69 14.74 10.69
C CYS A 65 -15.43 13.67 11.76
N VAL A 66 -14.76 12.57 11.41
CA VAL A 66 -14.53 11.41 12.26
C VAL A 66 -13.07 11.00 12.12
N GLU A 67 -12.33 11.03 13.22
CA GLU A 67 -10.98 10.44 13.29
C GLU A 67 -11.09 8.91 13.12
N PHE A 68 -10.32 8.37 12.17
CA PHE A 68 -10.21 6.93 11.95
C PHE A 68 -8.81 6.54 11.46
N HIS A 69 -8.46 5.26 11.62
CA HIS A 69 -7.22 4.68 11.14
C HIS A 69 -7.48 3.89 9.85
N MET A 70 -6.64 4.09 8.85
CA MET A 70 -6.69 3.36 7.59
C MET A 70 -5.45 2.50 7.43
N HIS A 71 -5.65 1.19 7.33
CA HIS A 71 -4.61 0.24 6.99
C HIS A 71 -4.65 0.00 5.48
N VAL A 72 -3.60 0.36 4.76
CA VAL A 72 -3.47 0.09 3.34
C VAL A 72 -2.53 -1.11 3.17
N VAL A 73 -3.06 -2.23 2.70
CA VAL A 73 -2.35 -3.52 2.60
C VAL A 73 -2.13 -3.85 1.13
N LEU A 74 -0.86 -3.88 0.73
CA LEU A 74 -0.46 -3.92 -0.68
C LEU A 74 0.51 -5.08 -0.95
N GLN A 75 0.38 -5.67 -2.13
CA GLN A 75 1.43 -6.48 -2.74
C GLN A 75 2.52 -5.58 -3.35
N TRP A 76 3.63 -6.19 -3.76
CA TRP A 76 4.83 -5.51 -4.24
C TRP A 76 4.56 -4.50 -5.37
N GLY A 77 3.94 -4.93 -6.46
CA GLY A 77 3.64 -4.07 -7.60
C GLY A 77 2.78 -2.86 -7.22
N SER A 78 1.73 -3.06 -6.43
CA SER A 78 0.87 -1.98 -5.92
C SER A 78 1.63 -1.01 -5.01
N LEU A 79 2.48 -1.53 -4.11
CA LEU A 79 3.31 -0.71 -3.24
C LEU A 79 4.24 0.20 -4.04
N LEU A 80 4.90 -0.32 -5.08
CA LEU A 80 5.78 0.49 -5.93
C LEU A 80 5.01 1.61 -6.63
N LYS A 81 3.82 1.30 -7.17
CA LYS A 81 2.95 2.29 -7.83
C LYS A 81 2.56 3.40 -6.87
N VAL A 82 2.15 3.06 -5.65
CA VAL A 82 1.80 4.02 -4.60
C VAL A 82 3.00 4.83 -4.14
N ALA A 83 4.15 4.19 -3.92
CA ALA A 83 5.37 4.88 -3.47
C ALA A 83 5.93 5.86 -4.52
N ALA A 84 5.72 5.58 -5.80
CA ALA A 84 5.98 6.52 -6.90
C ALA A 84 4.82 7.51 -7.14
N TRP A 85 3.63 7.16 -6.64
CA TRP A 85 2.34 7.78 -6.97
C TRP A 85 2.07 7.84 -8.47
N LYS A 86 2.18 6.67 -9.14
CA LYS A 86 2.00 6.53 -10.59
C LYS A 86 1.29 5.22 -10.93
N GLU A 87 0.37 5.29 -11.88
CA GLU A 87 -0.35 4.11 -12.40
C GLU A 87 0.57 3.16 -13.18
N THR A 88 1.48 3.72 -13.98
CA THR A 88 2.49 2.97 -14.73
C THR A 88 3.89 3.36 -14.28
N LEU A 89 4.74 2.37 -14.04
CA LEU A 89 6.12 2.56 -13.61
C LEU A 89 7.07 2.30 -14.76
N THR A 90 8.07 3.18 -14.89
CA THR A 90 9.26 2.89 -15.68
C THR A 90 10.34 2.27 -14.78
N TRP A 91 11.32 1.59 -15.38
CA TRP A 91 12.49 1.12 -14.65
C TRP A 91 13.25 2.24 -13.94
N SER A 92 13.28 3.44 -14.52
CA SER A 92 13.85 4.63 -13.89
C SER A 92 13.12 5.04 -12.60
N ASP A 93 11.79 4.89 -12.56
CA ASP A 93 11.00 5.16 -11.35
C ASP A 93 11.35 4.17 -10.25
N VAL A 94 11.41 2.87 -10.59
CA VAL A 94 11.78 1.80 -9.65
C VAL A 94 13.20 2.00 -9.12
N PHE A 95 14.15 2.32 -10.00
CA PHE A 95 15.53 2.61 -9.62
C PHE A 95 15.63 3.81 -8.67
N PHE A 96 14.86 4.87 -8.94
CA PHE A 96 14.80 6.04 -8.06
C PHE A 96 14.24 5.67 -6.68
N LEU A 97 13.13 4.93 -6.63
CA LEU A 97 12.53 4.46 -5.37
C LEU A 97 13.51 3.64 -4.54
N LEU A 98 14.18 2.66 -5.16
CA LEU A 98 15.13 1.80 -4.46
C LEU A 98 16.36 2.56 -3.98
N LYS A 99 16.87 3.49 -4.80
CA LYS A 99 17.99 4.35 -4.41
C LYS A 99 17.64 5.23 -3.21
N ASP A 100 16.47 5.85 -3.23
CA ASP A 100 15.94 6.67 -2.12
C ASP A 100 15.73 5.83 -0.85
N ALA A 101 15.32 4.57 -1.01
CA ALA A 101 15.20 3.60 0.06
C ALA A 101 16.56 3.02 0.55
N GLY A 102 17.69 3.42 -0.04
CA GLY A 102 19.04 3.09 0.43
C GLY A 102 19.76 1.98 -0.34
N VAL A 103 19.24 1.54 -1.49
CA VAL A 103 19.94 0.59 -2.37
C VAL A 103 20.98 1.32 -3.21
N SER A 104 22.21 0.81 -3.25
CA SER A 104 23.26 1.41 -4.09
C SER A 104 23.06 1.12 -5.58
N SER A 105 23.60 2.00 -6.43
CA SER A 105 23.58 1.80 -7.88
C SER A 105 24.26 0.49 -8.31
N SER A 106 25.32 0.08 -7.61
CA SER A 106 26.04 -1.18 -7.87
C SER A 106 25.20 -2.41 -7.55
N GLU A 107 24.36 -2.36 -6.52
CA GLU A 107 23.46 -3.46 -6.17
C GLU A 107 22.30 -3.61 -7.15
N MET A 108 21.88 -2.51 -7.79
CA MET A 108 20.82 -2.53 -8.80
C MET A 108 21.31 -2.91 -10.20
N GLN A 109 22.63 -2.91 -10.46
CA GLN A 109 23.19 -3.25 -11.78
C GLN A 109 22.67 -4.57 -12.36
N PRO A 110 22.59 -5.68 -11.59
CA PRO A 110 22.13 -6.96 -12.13
C PRO A 110 20.66 -6.96 -12.58
N PHE A 111 19.87 -5.97 -12.15
CA PHE A 111 18.42 -5.91 -12.36
C PHE A 111 17.99 -4.96 -13.48
N ARG A 112 18.94 -4.29 -14.15
CA ARG A 112 18.63 -3.23 -15.15
C ARG A 112 17.66 -3.66 -16.25
N ASP A 113 17.75 -4.93 -16.66
CA ASP A 113 16.94 -5.50 -17.74
C ASP A 113 15.97 -6.59 -17.22
N SER A 114 15.78 -6.69 -15.90
CA SER A 114 14.92 -7.70 -15.27
C SER A 114 13.44 -7.28 -15.29
N ASN A 115 12.57 -8.07 -14.65
CA ASN A 115 11.22 -7.63 -14.32
C ASN A 115 11.23 -6.95 -12.93
N PRO A 116 10.57 -5.80 -12.71
CA PRO A 116 10.48 -5.19 -11.38
C PRO A 116 9.97 -6.13 -10.27
N GLU A 117 9.19 -7.15 -10.62
CA GLU A 117 8.73 -8.19 -9.68
C GLU A 117 9.90 -9.04 -9.11
N ASP A 118 10.99 -9.21 -9.86
CA ASP A 118 12.17 -9.98 -9.44
C ASP A 118 12.93 -9.32 -8.27
N LEU A 119 12.70 -8.02 -8.06
CA LEU A 119 13.34 -7.26 -6.98
C LEU A 119 12.81 -7.66 -5.61
N PHE A 120 11.53 -8.05 -5.50
CA PHE A 120 10.96 -8.37 -4.21
C PHE A 120 11.61 -9.60 -3.56
N PRO A 121 11.74 -10.76 -4.26
CA PRO A 121 12.48 -11.91 -3.74
C PRO A 121 13.91 -11.55 -3.34
N TRP A 122 14.61 -10.74 -4.15
CA TRP A 122 15.98 -10.31 -3.84
C TRP A 122 16.05 -9.48 -2.55
N LEU A 123 15.15 -8.52 -2.37
CA LEU A 123 15.08 -7.71 -1.15
C LEU A 123 14.71 -8.57 0.07
N TYR A 124 13.72 -9.43 -0.09
CA TYR A 124 13.18 -10.26 1.00
C TYR A 124 14.18 -11.33 1.46
N TYR A 125 14.63 -12.21 0.56
CA TYR A 125 15.58 -13.27 0.89
C TYR A 125 16.99 -12.73 1.15
N GLY A 126 17.35 -11.60 0.54
CA GLY A 126 18.55 -10.83 0.87
C GLY A 126 18.49 -10.10 2.22
N LYS A 127 17.40 -10.23 2.99
CA LYS A 127 17.19 -9.63 4.31
C LYS A 127 17.27 -8.10 4.33
N LYS A 128 16.92 -7.44 3.23
CA LYS A 128 16.90 -5.97 3.09
C LYS A 128 15.59 -5.37 3.61
N MET A 129 15.18 -5.77 4.82
CA MET A 129 13.89 -5.38 5.40
C MET A 129 13.77 -3.88 5.63
N ASP A 130 14.87 -3.19 5.91
CA ASP A 130 14.86 -1.73 6.08
C ASP A 130 14.54 -0.98 4.78
N VAL A 131 14.93 -1.53 3.63
CA VAL A 131 14.54 -0.99 2.32
C VAL A 131 13.03 -1.14 2.13
N LEU A 132 12.48 -2.33 2.42
CA LEU A 132 11.04 -2.60 2.32
C LEU A 132 10.21 -1.69 3.26
N ARG A 133 10.67 -1.48 4.50
CA ARG A 133 10.04 -0.54 5.44
C ARG A 133 10.08 0.90 4.94
N ARG A 134 11.21 1.35 4.37
CA ARG A 134 11.31 2.70 3.79
C ARG A 134 10.37 2.90 2.60
N LEU A 135 10.14 1.87 1.79
CA LEU A 135 9.14 1.91 0.72
C LEU A 135 7.71 2.03 1.29
N CYS A 136 7.37 1.27 2.33
CA CYS A 136 6.09 1.40 3.03
C CYS A 136 5.92 2.81 3.62
N LEU A 137 6.96 3.36 4.25
CA LEU A 137 6.94 4.72 4.78
C LEU A 137 6.76 5.78 3.68
N ARG A 138 7.40 5.58 2.53
CA ARG A 138 7.25 6.47 1.38
C ARG A 138 5.82 6.43 0.83
N ALA A 139 5.22 5.25 0.72
CA ALA A 139 3.82 5.09 0.35
C ALA A 139 2.88 5.77 1.37
N LYS A 140 3.09 5.54 2.68
CA LYS A 140 2.37 6.23 3.76
C LYS A 140 2.41 7.75 3.59
N ARG A 141 3.60 8.33 3.34
CA ARG A 141 3.75 9.79 3.14
C ARG A 141 2.91 10.31 1.98
N LYS A 142 2.71 9.52 0.91
CA LYS A 142 1.83 9.93 -0.19
C LYS A 142 0.37 10.03 0.23
N PHE A 143 -0.11 9.07 1.03
CA PHE A 143 -1.44 9.17 1.60
C PHE A 143 -1.55 10.34 2.59
N ASP A 144 -0.57 10.52 3.48
CA ASP A 144 -0.56 11.63 4.45
C ASP A 144 -0.57 13.00 3.74
N GLU A 145 0.13 13.15 2.62
CA GLU A 145 0.12 14.38 1.81
C GLU A 145 -1.29 14.69 1.27
N ILE A 146 -1.98 13.67 0.74
CA ILE A 146 -3.30 13.80 0.13
C ILE A 146 -4.39 14.03 1.18
N LEU A 147 -4.30 13.29 2.30
CA LEU A 147 -5.27 13.34 3.39
C LEU A 147 -4.92 14.40 4.45
N SER A 148 -3.96 15.27 4.18
CA SER A 148 -3.38 16.22 5.17
C SER A 148 -4.39 17.17 5.82
N LEU A 149 -5.57 17.35 5.23
CA LEU A 149 -6.65 18.18 5.77
C LEU A 149 -7.57 17.44 6.76
N HIS A 150 -7.33 16.14 6.99
CA HIS A 150 -8.20 15.27 7.77
C HIS A 150 -7.45 14.56 8.88
N ASP A 151 -8.17 14.22 9.96
CA ASP A 151 -7.65 13.41 11.08
C ASP A 151 -7.62 11.91 10.73
N ILE A 152 -7.04 11.56 9.58
CA ILE A 152 -6.93 10.18 9.10
C ILE A 152 -5.49 9.72 9.29
N ARG A 153 -5.29 8.66 10.09
CA ARG A 153 -3.97 8.06 10.26
C ARG A 153 -3.82 6.86 9.33
N VAL A 154 -2.82 6.91 8.46
CA VAL A 154 -2.56 5.83 7.50
C VAL A 154 -1.41 4.94 7.95
N LEU A 155 -1.63 3.63 7.92
CA LEU A 155 -0.59 2.61 8.03
C LEU A 155 -0.48 1.87 6.70
N CYS A 156 0.74 1.71 6.18
CA CYS A 156 0.97 0.97 4.95
C CYS A 156 1.70 -0.34 5.26
N HIS A 157 1.15 -1.46 4.78
CA HIS A 157 1.65 -2.80 5.00
C HIS A 157 1.96 -3.47 3.66
N LEU A 158 3.14 -4.07 3.55
CA LEU A 158 3.53 -4.92 2.43
C LEU A 158 3.27 -6.38 2.79
N VAL A 159 2.54 -7.09 1.93
CA VAL A 159 2.40 -8.55 2.01
C VAL A 159 3.27 -9.22 0.95
N GLY A 160 3.76 -10.42 1.27
CA GLY A 160 4.46 -11.26 0.30
C GLY A 160 3.52 -12.22 -0.42
N ASP A 161 4.06 -13.03 -1.32
CA ASP A 161 3.31 -14.05 -2.05
C ASP A 161 2.90 -15.24 -1.16
N ASP A 162 3.59 -15.43 -0.03
CA ASP A 162 3.21 -16.42 0.98
C ASP A 162 1.94 -15.95 1.70
N PRO A 163 0.80 -16.65 1.51
CA PRO A 163 -0.45 -16.25 2.15
C PRO A 163 -0.24 -16.22 3.66
N GLN A 164 -0.77 -15.19 4.33
CA GLN A 164 -0.74 -14.97 5.79
C GLN A 164 0.45 -14.18 6.37
N ARG A 165 1.30 -13.54 5.55
CA ARG A 165 2.43 -12.76 6.09
C ARG A 165 2.49 -11.31 5.62
N ILE A 166 2.42 -10.40 6.58
CA ILE A 166 2.93 -9.03 6.43
C ILE A 166 4.46 -9.08 6.52
N VAL A 167 5.11 -8.61 5.46
CA VAL A 167 6.56 -8.64 5.27
C VAL A 167 7.22 -7.37 5.81
N ALA A 168 6.59 -6.22 5.59
CA ALA A 168 7.04 -4.94 6.11
C ALA A 168 5.84 -4.03 6.40
N SER A 169 6.06 -3.04 7.26
CA SER A 169 5.06 -2.03 7.61
C SER A 169 5.73 -0.67 7.78
N SER A 170 4.94 0.39 7.64
CA SER A 170 5.35 1.78 7.92
C SER A 170 5.31 2.16 9.40
N LEU A 171 4.98 1.20 10.29
CA LEU A 171 5.01 1.34 11.75
C LEU A 171 6.42 1.68 12.28
#